data_AF-A0A965Y6B0-F1
#
_entry.id   AF-A0A965Y6B0-F1
#
_cell.length_a   1.000
_cell.length_b   1.000
_cell.length_c   1.000
_cell.angle_alpha   90.00
_cell.angle_beta   90.00
_cell.angle_gamma   90.00
#
_symmetry.space_group_name_H-M   'P 1'
#
loop_
_entity.id
_entity.type
_entity.pdbx_description
1 polymer ?
#
loop_
_entity_poly.entity_id
_entity_poly.type
_entity_poly.pdbx_seq_one_letter_code
_entity_poly.pdbx_strand_id
1 'polypeptide(L)'
;MQSYLVLCESQSSAETSELCGYHVFASLARRFRDKGENDLFPHDDGAMRPITVSRLLRMPLRVDDLAGFYDGFAGPLRKGDVFAFRISFLKDDNAGQFLNLLGDESLSIDPG
;
A
#
# COMPACT_ATOMS: atom_id res chain seq x y z
N MET A 1 12.59 -3.03 -14.16
CA MET A 1 11.37 -2.48 -13.53
C MET A 1 10.49 -3.65 -13.13
N GLN A 2 10.49 -3.94 -11.83
CA GLN A 2 9.69 -5.01 -11.25
C GLN A 2 8.43 -4.42 -10.62
N SER A 3 7.35 -5.18 -10.61
CA SER A 3 6.11 -4.75 -9.95
C SER A 3 5.45 -5.92 -9.26
N TYR A 4 4.92 -5.63 -8.07
CA TYR A 4 4.30 -6.61 -7.19
C TYR A 4 2.91 -6.11 -6.81
N LEU A 5 1.99 -7.06 -6.70
CA LEU A 5 0.69 -6.83 -6.08
C LEU A 5 0.81 -7.23 -4.61
N VAL A 6 0.63 -6.25 -3.73
CA VAL A 6 0.61 -6.50 -2.28
C VAL A 6 -0.84 -6.65 -1.86
N LEU A 7 -1.16 -7.80 -1.27
CA LEU A 7 -2.48 -8.09 -0.71
C LEU A 7 -2.45 -7.83 0.80
N CYS A 8 -3.47 -7.16 1.31
CA CYS A 8 -3.62 -6.86 2.73
C CYS A 8 -5.03 -7.21 3.18
N GLU A 9 -5.17 -7.71 4.40
CA GLU A 9 -6.47 -7.89 5.05
C GLU A 9 -6.62 -6.83 6.14
N SER A 10 -7.77 -6.15 6.16
CA SER A 10 -8.08 -5.18 7.20
C SER A 10 -8.24 -5.86 8.56
N GLN A 11 -7.50 -5.37 9.56
CA GLN A 11 -7.57 -5.87 10.94
C GLN A 11 -8.68 -5.20 11.77
N SER A 12 -9.21 -4.06 11.32
CA SER A 12 -10.19 -3.24 12.05
C SER A 12 -11.20 -2.59 11.10
N SER A 13 -12.39 -2.29 11.60
CA SER A 13 -13.37 -1.49 10.83
C SER A 13 -13.04 0.00 10.89
N ALA A 14 -13.30 0.73 9.81
CA ALA A 14 -13.20 2.20 9.74
C ALA A 14 -14.38 2.76 8.94
N GLU A 15 -14.78 4.00 9.24
CA GLU A 15 -15.96 4.63 8.62
C GLU A 15 -15.76 4.96 7.13
N THR A 16 -14.51 5.06 6.68
CA THR A 16 -14.18 5.29 5.27
C THR A 16 -13.04 4.38 4.82
N SER A 17 -13.02 4.06 3.54
CA SER A 17 -11.95 3.36 2.83
C SER A 17 -11.21 4.31 1.88
N GLU A 18 -11.35 5.64 2.06
CA GLU A 18 -10.60 6.65 1.30
C GLU A 18 -9.12 6.62 1.68
N LEU A 19 -8.45 5.55 1.29
CA LEU A 19 -7.02 5.40 1.40
C LEU A 19 -6.43 5.72 0.03
N CYS A 20 -6.09 6.99 -0.16
CA CYS A 20 -5.36 7.40 -1.34
C CYS A 20 -3.96 6.75 -1.32
N GLY A 21 -3.32 6.63 -2.49
CA GLY A 21 -1.98 6.04 -2.60
C GLY A 21 -0.93 6.75 -1.73
N TYR A 22 -1.17 8.02 -1.36
CA TYR A 22 -0.32 8.78 -0.46
C TYR A 22 -0.37 8.25 0.99
N HIS A 23 -1.53 7.82 1.51
CA HIS A 23 -1.60 7.25 2.86
C HIS A 23 -0.82 5.93 2.96
N VAL A 24 -0.96 5.06 1.95
CA VAL A 24 -0.18 3.81 1.86
C VAL A 24 1.32 4.12 1.77
N PHE A 25 1.69 5.09 0.91
CA PHE A 25 3.07 5.55 0.78
C PHE A 25 3.62 6.08 2.11
N ALA A 26 2.89 6.95 2.81
CA ALA A 26 3.33 7.56 4.07
C ALA A 26 3.51 6.52 5.18
N SER A 27 2.58 5.56 5.32
CA SER A 27 2.70 4.46 6.27
C SER A 27 3.92 3.57 5.99
N LEU A 28 4.16 3.24 4.72
CA LEU A 28 5.34 2.47 4.33
C LEU A 28 6.62 3.26 4.58
N ALA A 29 6.67 4.55 4.21
CA ALA A 29 7.82 5.40 4.42
C ALA A 29 8.20 5.53 5.91
N ARG A 30 7.21 5.76 6.78
CA ARG A 30 7.41 5.80 8.23
C ARG A 30 8.00 4.49 8.74
N ARG A 31 7.41 3.37 8.34
CA ARG A 31 7.88 2.04 8.76
C ARG A 31 9.32 1.76 8.34
N PHE A 32 9.71 2.16 7.13
CA PHE A 32 11.06 1.94 6.62
C PHE A 32 12.07 2.86 7.32
N ARG A 33 11.69 4.10 7.63
CA ARG A 33 12.49 5.03 8.44
C ARG A 33 12.77 4.47 9.84
N ASP A 34 11.76 3.93 10.50
CA ASP A 34 11.88 3.39 11.87
C ASP A 34 12.82 2.17 11.94
N LYS A 35 13.01 1.43 10.83
CA LYS A 35 13.94 0.29 10.74
C LYS A 35 15.39 0.71 10.44
N GLY A 36 15.68 1.99 10.20
CA GLY A 36 17.04 2.49 9.95
C GLY A 36 17.66 2.04 8.62
N GLU A 37 16.82 1.66 7.66
CA GLU A 37 17.20 1.14 6.34
C GLU A 37 17.36 2.27 5.31
N ASN A 38 17.91 1.95 4.12
CA ASN A 38 17.93 2.89 3.00
C ASN A 38 16.51 3.41 2.71
N ASP A 39 16.36 4.74 2.63
CA ASP A 39 15.07 5.35 2.38
C ASP A 39 14.60 5.08 0.95
N LEU A 40 13.76 4.05 0.78
CA LEU A 40 13.09 3.76 -0.48
C LEU A 40 11.97 4.78 -0.78
N PHE A 41 11.64 5.66 0.16
CA PHE A 41 10.55 6.63 0.11
C PHE A 41 11.07 8.08 0.29
N PRO A 42 12.09 8.53 -0.48
CA PRO A 42 12.64 9.86 -0.30
C PRO A 42 11.58 10.94 -0.53
N HIS A 43 11.57 11.93 0.36
CA HIS A 43 10.66 13.08 0.31
C HIS A 43 11.28 14.31 -0.37
N ASP A 44 12.54 14.23 -0.84
CA ASP A 44 13.21 15.33 -1.52
C ASP A 44 12.55 15.65 -2.88
N ASP A 45 12.13 16.90 -3.05
CA ASP A 45 11.38 17.40 -4.21
C ASP A 45 12.14 17.30 -5.55
N GLY A 46 13.46 17.03 -5.52
CA GLY A 46 14.32 16.95 -6.70
C GLY A 46 14.71 15.53 -7.16
N ALA A 47 14.42 14.50 -6.36
CA ALA A 47 14.87 13.14 -6.64
C ALA A 47 13.75 12.27 -7.23
N MET A 48 14.04 11.55 -8.32
CA MET A 48 13.15 10.52 -8.84
C MET A 48 12.96 9.43 -7.78
N ARG A 49 11.72 9.24 -7.31
CA ARG A 49 11.43 8.22 -6.29
C ARG A 49 11.74 6.84 -6.85
N PRO A 50 12.51 5.99 -6.13
CA PRO A 50 12.89 4.67 -6.62
C PRO A 50 11.72 3.68 -6.65
N ILE A 51 10.57 4.07 -6.08
CA ILE A 51 9.35 3.29 -6.02
C ILE A 51 8.11 4.13 -6.35
N THR A 52 7.08 3.49 -6.88
CA THR A 52 5.74 4.06 -7.04
C THR A 52 4.70 3.14 -6.41
N VAL A 53 3.70 3.74 -5.77
CA VAL A 53 2.61 3.02 -5.09
C VAL A 53 1.29 3.45 -5.72
N SER A 54 0.45 2.49 -6.10
CA SER A 54 -0.89 2.78 -6.61
C SER A 54 -1.83 3.22 -5.49
N ARG A 55 -3.04 3.63 -5.87
CA ARG A 55 -4.15 3.71 -4.91
C ARG A 55 -4.42 2.32 -4.33
N LEU A 56 -4.95 2.31 -3.10
CA LEU A 56 -5.48 1.09 -2.51
C LEU A 56 -6.77 0.72 -3.23
N LEU A 57 -6.87 -0.53 -3.67
CA LEU A 57 -8.03 -1.09 -4.34
C LEU A 57 -8.67 -2.12 -3.41
N ARG A 58 -9.98 -2.05 -3.23
CA ARG A 58 -10.70 -3.10 -2.51
C ARG A 58 -10.83 -4.31 -3.44
N MET A 59 -10.46 -5.48 -2.94
CA MET A 59 -10.66 -6.73 -3.66
C MET A 59 -12.08 -7.22 -3.41
N PRO A 60 -12.83 -7.59 -4.46
CA PRO A 60 -14.14 -8.19 -4.28
C PRO A 60 -14.00 -9.57 -3.64
N LEU A 61 -14.86 -9.84 -2.65
CA LEU A 61 -14.90 -11.14 -1.96
C LEU A 61 -15.55 -12.23 -2.82
N ARG A 62 -16.22 -11.85 -3.91
CA ARG A 62 -16.87 -12.76 -4.85
C ARG A 62 -16.50 -12.43 -6.28
N VAL A 63 -16.41 -13.45 -7.12
CA VAL A 63 -15.96 -13.35 -8.52
C VAL A 63 -16.93 -12.52 -9.39
N ASP A 64 -18.20 -12.43 -8.99
CA ASP A 64 -19.25 -11.68 -9.68
C ASP A 64 -19.32 -10.19 -9.29
N ASP A 65 -18.54 -9.75 -8.31
CA ASP A 65 -18.53 -8.36 -7.82
C ASP A 65 -17.38 -7.54 -8.43
N LEU A 66 -17.30 -7.51 -9.77
CA LEU A 66 -16.28 -6.72 -10.48
C LEU A 66 -16.39 -5.20 -10.24
N ALA A 67 -17.54 -4.72 -9.73
CA ALA A 67 -17.74 -3.32 -9.37
C ALA A 67 -16.72 -2.86 -8.30
N GLY A 68 -16.32 -3.75 -7.38
CA GLY A 68 -15.33 -3.45 -6.34
C GLY A 68 -13.94 -3.04 -6.86
N PHE A 69 -13.58 -3.39 -8.10
CA PHE A 69 -12.30 -2.99 -8.73
C PHE A 69 -12.33 -1.60 -9.37
N TYR A 70 -13.49 -1.14 -9.82
CA TYR A 70 -13.63 0.04 -10.68
C TYR A 70 -14.38 1.20 -10.01
N ASP A 71 -15.28 0.91 -9.08
CA ASP A 71 -15.90 1.95 -8.29
C ASP A 71 -14.88 2.46 -7.28
N GLY A 72 -14.68 3.78 -7.29
CA GLY A 72 -13.93 4.49 -6.26
C GLY A 72 -14.67 4.42 -4.92
N PHE A 73 -14.77 3.22 -4.34
CA PHE A 73 -15.50 2.98 -3.12
C PHE A 73 -14.82 3.75 -1.99
N ALA A 74 -15.36 4.93 -1.70
CA ALA A 74 -15.22 5.68 -0.45
C ALA A 74 -16.17 5.10 0.62
N GLY A 75 -16.39 3.78 0.62
CA GLY A 75 -17.31 3.12 1.55
C GLY A 75 -16.63 2.78 2.88
N PRO A 76 -17.36 2.32 3.90
CA PRO A 76 -16.74 1.88 5.14
C PRO A 76 -15.82 0.67 4.92
N LEU A 77 -14.66 0.71 5.56
CA LEU A 77 -13.71 -0.40 5.67
C LEU A 77 -14.22 -1.36 6.73
N ARG A 78 -14.39 -2.65 6.42
CA ARG A 78 -14.77 -3.67 7.40
C ARG A 78 -13.55 -4.50 7.75
N LYS A 79 -13.47 -4.96 8.99
CA LYS A 79 -12.53 -6.01 9.38
C LYS A 79 -12.71 -7.23 8.45
N GLY A 80 -11.61 -7.76 7.93
CA GLY A 80 -11.59 -8.89 7.00
C GLY A 80 -11.73 -8.50 5.52
N ASP A 81 -12.00 -7.23 5.21
CA ASP A 81 -11.94 -6.77 3.82
C ASP A 81 -10.51 -6.92 3.29
N VAL A 82 -10.40 -7.44 2.07
CA VAL A 82 -9.11 -7.60 1.39
C VAL A 82 -8.88 -6.41 0.48
N PHE A 83 -7.66 -5.89 0.50
CA PHE A 83 -7.20 -4.79 -0.31
C PHE A 83 -5.96 -5.19 -1.08
N ALA A 84 -5.76 -4.52 -2.20
CA ALA A 84 -4.57 -4.65 -3.00
C ALA A 84 -4.01 -3.28 -3.33
N PHE A 85 -2.69 -3.15 -3.29
CA PHE A 85 -2.01 -2.05 -3.96
C PHE A 85 -0.85 -2.60 -4.77
N ARG A 86 -0.58 -1.91 -5.88
CA ARG A 86 0.57 -2.19 -6.72
C ARG A 86 1.74 -1.34 -6.24
N ILE A 87 2.88 -1.99 -6.07
CA ILE A 87 4.17 -1.31 -5.93
C ILE A 87 5.02 -1.59 -7.16
N SER A 88 5.70 -0.57 -7.69
CA SER A 88 6.66 -0.72 -8.77
C SER A 88 8.02 -0.17 -8.35
N PHE A 89 9.08 -0.89 -8.69
CA PHE A 89 10.46 -0.54 -8.37
C PHE A 89 11.20 -0.16 -9.64
N LEU A 90 11.87 0.99 -9.62
CA LEU A 90 12.68 1.47 -10.73
C LEU A 90 13.99 0.69 -10.87
N LYS A 91 14.50 0.12 -9.78
CA LYS A 91 15.69 -0.74 -9.73
C LYS A 91 15.35 -2.09 -9.10
N ASP A 92 15.98 -3.15 -9.59
CA ASP A 92 15.61 -4.53 -9.25
C ASP A 92 16.08 -4.95 -7.84
N ASP A 93 17.10 -4.30 -7.29
CA ASP A 93 17.62 -4.50 -5.92
C ASP A 93 16.64 -4.04 -4.82
N ASN A 94 15.87 -2.99 -5.10
CA ASN A 94 14.92 -2.42 -4.13
C ASN A 94 13.73 -3.33 -3.80
N ALA A 95 13.34 -4.22 -4.71
CA ALA A 95 12.20 -5.11 -4.51
C ALA A 95 12.46 -6.14 -3.41
N GLY A 96 13.65 -6.75 -3.42
CA GLY A 96 14.04 -7.71 -2.38
C GLY A 96 14.13 -7.06 -1.01
N GLN A 97 14.73 -5.87 -0.92
CA GLN A 97 14.77 -5.10 0.32
C GLN A 97 13.37 -4.75 0.83
N PHE A 98 12.48 -4.30 -0.06
CA PHE A 98 11.11 -3.98 0.29
C PHE A 98 10.34 -5.18 0.83
N LEU A 99 10.38 -6.33 0.13
CA LEU A 99 9.65 -7.53 0.54
C LEU A 99 10.15 -8.10 1.86
N ASN A 100 11.47 -8.08 2.09
CA ASN A 100 12.05 -8.49 3.37
C ASN A 100 11.60 -7.59 4.53
N LEU A 101 11.40 -6.29 4.28
CA LEU A 101 11.02 -5.32 5.32
C LEU A 101 9.52 -5.27 5.59
N LEU A 102 8.69 -5.60 4.58
CA LEU A 102 7.24 -5.66 4.72
C LEU A 102 6.82 -6.77 5.69
N GLY A 103 7.45 -7.95 5.61
CA GLY A 103 7.19 -9.09 6.51
C GLY A 103 5.69 -9.42 6.70
N ASP A 104 5.37 -10.11 7.79
CA ASP A 104 3.98 -10.44 8.18
C ASP A 104 3.35 -9.39 9.12
N GLU A 105 4.04 -8.28 9.39
CA GLU A 105 3.55 -7.28 10.38
C GLU A 105 2.51 -6.36 9.77
N SER A 106 1.47 -6.05 10.54
CA SER A 106 0.37 -5.17 10.12
C SER A 106 0.87 -3.76 9.80
N LEU A 107 0.34 -3.18 8.72
CA LEU A 107 0.54 -1.77 8.38
C LEU A 107 -0.58 -0.94 9.03
N SER A 108 -0.22 0.00 9.89
CA SER A 108 -1.20 1.00 10.37
C SER A 108 -1.30 2.13 9.35
N ILE A 109 -2.50 2.38 8.84
CA ILE A 109 -2.79 3.49 7.94
C ILE A 109 -3.60 4.51 8.73
N ASP A 110 -2.95 5.60 9.11
CA ASP A 110 -3.56 6.70 9.85
C ASP A 110 -3.93 7.80 8.83
N PRO A 111 -5.22 8.08 8.59
CA PRO A 111 -5.64 9.05 7.58
C PRO A 111 -5.30 10.51 7.95
N GLY A 112 -4.94 10.78 9.21
CA GLY A 112 -4.73 12.14 9.74
C GLY A 112 -6.04 12.83 10.10
#